data_AF-A0A662PAQ6-F1
#
_entry.id   AF-A0A662PAQ6-F1
#
_cell.length_a   1.000
_cell.length_b   1.000
_cell.length_c   1.000
_cell.angle_alpha   90.00
_cell.angle_beta   90.00
_cell.angle_gamma   90.00
#
_symmetry.space_group_name_H-M   'P 1'
#
loop_
_entity.id
_entity.type
_entity.pdbx_description
1 polymer ?
#
loop_
_entity_poly.entity_id
_entity_poly.type
_entity_poly.pdbx_seq_one_letter_code
_entity_poly.pdbx_strand_id
1 'polypeptide(L)'
;MAIAPEDYVLQVRRELAEATEDLLSDETIVQQLKKAAKVLEPYEADEDIKVQGIIALGTYFSYVAYTSMAERALGAVPATSELRVKELKKIAHMIISQFAPVDEELRFKEVELQGWGVELRESVLSE
;
A
#
# COMPACT_ATOMS: atom_id res chain seq x y z
N MET A 1 7.05 6.08 20.17
CA MET A 1 6.86 4.66 20.57
C MET A 1 7.33 3.81 19.38
N ALA A 2 7.49 2.50 19.48
CA ALA A 2 7.70 1.70 18.25
C ALA A 2 6.33 1.47 17.61
N ILE A 3 6.13 1.90 16.36
CA ILE A 3 4.89 1.62 15.62
C ILE A 3 4.83 0.11 15.40
N ALA A 4 3.78 -0.54 15.90
CA ALA A 4 3.51 -1.96 15.70
C ALA A 4 2.40 -2.12 14.64
N PRO A 5 2.74 -2.44 13.37
CA PRO A 5 1.75 -2.45 12.28
C PRO A 5 0.60 -3.43 12.52
N GLU A 6 0.85 -4.53 13.23
CA GLU A 6 -0.16 -5.53 13.62
C GLU A 6 -1.31 -4.97 14.48
N ASP A 7 -1.12 -3.87 15.20
CA ASP A 7 -2.17 -3.28 16.04
C ASP A 7 -3.31 -2.66 15.21
N TYR A 8 -3.09 -2.47 13.90
CA TYR A 8 -4.04 -1.80 13.00
C TYR A 8 -4.84 -2.74 12.11
N VAL A 9 -4.75 -4.06 12.33
CA VAL A 9 -5.51 -5.07 11.55
C VAL A 9 -7.01 -4.80 11.58
N LEU A 10 -7.57 -4.51 12.76
CA LEU A 10 -8.99 -4.24 12.92
C LEU A 10 -9.44 -3.00 12.15
N GLN A 11 -8.57 -2.00 12.01
CA GLN A 11 -8.88 -0.80 11.25
C GLN A 11 -8.92 -1.09 9.76
N VAL A 12 -7.92 -1.81 9.22
CA VAL A 12 -7.93 -2.25 7.82
C VAL A 12 -9.15 -3.13 7.52
N ARG A 13 -9.51 -4.05 8.44
CA ARG A 13 -10.68 -4.91 8.30
C ARG A 13 -11.98 -4.12 8.20
N ARG A 14 -12.12 -3.04 8.96
CA ARG A 14 -13.31 -2.15 8.90
C ARG A 14 -13.38 -1.39 7.57
N GLU A 15 -12.24 -0.94 7.05
CA GLU A 15 -12.16 -0.25 5.75
C GLU A 15 -12.45 -1.19 4.57
N LEU A 16 -12.18 -2.49 4.73
CA LEU A 16 -12.38 -3.54 3.73
C LEU A 16 -13.48 -4.52 4.14
N ALA A 17 -14.60 -4.01 4.65
CA ALA A 17 -15.71 -4.84 5.13
C ALA A 17 -16.31 -5.76 4.04
N GLU A 18 -16.11 -5.43 2.76
CA GLU A 18 -16.49 -6.25 1.61
C GLU A 18 -15.58 -7.48 1.40
N ALA A 19 -14.36 -7.46 1.95
CA ALA A 19 -13.39 -8.53 1.79
C ALA A 19 -13.59 -9.59 2.91
N THR A 20 -14.24 -10.69 2.55
CA THR A 20 -14.49 -11.81 3.47
C THR A 20 -13.19 -12.44 3.95
N GLU A 21 -13.22 -13.06 5.13
CA GLU A 21 -12.04 -13.68 5.75
C GLU A 21 -11.42 -14.80 4.88
N ASP A 22 -12.26 -15.53 4.13
CA ASP A 22 -11.84 -16.56 3.18
C ASP A 22 -10.98 -16.02 2.02
N LEU A 23 -11.20 -14.75 1.64
CA LEU A 23 -10.52 -14.10 0.52
C LEU A 23 -9.45 -13.11 0.98
N LEU A 24 -9.45 -12.74 2.26
CA LEU A 24 -8.47 -11.86 2.87
C LEU A 24 -8.35 -12.20 4.36
N SER A 25 -7.34 -12.98 4.74
CA SER A 25 -7.09 -13.33 6.14
C SER A 25 -6.46 -12.18 6.93
N ASP A 26 -6.64 -12.19 8.25
CA ASP A 26 -5.96 -11.22 9.15
C ASP A 26 -4.43 -11.33 9.03
N GLU A 27 -3.90 -12.54 8.85
CA GLU A 27 -2.47 -12.75 8.59
C GLU A 27 -2.02 -12.02 7.31
N THR A 28 -2.81 -12.08 6.24
CA THR A 28 -2.51 -11.36 5.00
C THR A 28 -2.49 -9.86 5.23
N ILE A 29 -3.45 -9.33 5.99
CA ILE A 29 -3.51 -7.91 6.37
C ILE A 29 -2.26 -7.52 7.16
N VAL A 30 -1.83 -8.33 8.15
CA VAL A 30 -0.58 -8.11 8.90
C VAL A 30 0.62 -8.02 7.96
N GLN A 31 0.74 -8.94 7.00
CA GLN A 31 1.85 -8.91 6.04
C GLN A 31 1.83 -7.63 5.18
N GLN A 32 0.65 -7.18 4.75
CA GLN A 32 0.53 -5.94 3.98
C GLN A 32 0.84 -4.69 4.82
N LEU A 33 0.43 -4.65 6.09
CA LEU A 33 0.76 -3.57 7.03
C LEU A 33 2.27 -3.51 7.31
N LYS A 34 2.93 -4.66 7.49
CA LYS A 34 4.39 -4.73 7.63
C LYS A 34 5.11 -4.28 6.36
N LYS A 35 4.61 -4.66 5.19
CA LYS A 35 5.12 -4.18 3.90
C LYS A 35 4.99 -2.65 3.78
N ALA A 36 3.83 -2.10 4.14
CA ALA A 36 3.60 -0.65 4.16
C ALA A 36 4.56 0.07 5.12
N ALA A 37 4.74 -0.45 6.33
CA ALA A 37 5.68 0.09 7.31
C ALA A 37 7.12 0.09 6.79
N LYS A 38 7.57 -1.00 6.16
CA LYS A 38 8.91 -1.08 5.55
C LYS A 38 9.10 -0.10 4.41
N VAL A 39 8.07 0.10 3.59
CA VAL A 39 8.10 1.08 2.49
C VAL A 39 8.23 2.52 3.03
N LEU A 40 7.58 2.80 4.15
CA LEU A 40 7.58 4.13 4.78
C LEU A 40 8.69 4.33 5.81
N GLU A 41 9.44 3.28 6.14
CA GLU A 41 10.54 3.29 7.11
C GLU A 41 11.56 4.41 6.85
N PRO A 42 12.05 4.64 5.60
CA PRO A 42 13.08 5.64 5.32
C PRO A 42 12.64 7.09 5.45
N TYR A 43 11.32 7.35 5.57
CA TYR A 43 10.77 8.70 5.60
C TYR A 43 10.46 9.13 7.02
N GLU A 44 11.05 10.25 7.43
CA GLU A 44 10.79 10.87 8.73
C GLU A 44 9.45 11.63 8.70
N ALA A 45 8.63 11.39 9.71
CA ALA A 45 7.31 12.01 9.86
C ALA A 45 6.89 11.97 11.34
N ASP A 46 5.92 12.81 11.69
CA ASP A 46 5.22 12.67 12.97
C ASP A 46 4.60 11.26 13.10
N GLU A 47 4.64 10.70 14.32
CA GLU A 47 4.21 9.32 14.58
C GLU A 47 2.77 9.09 14.13
N ASP A 48 1.86 10.04 14.36
CA ASP A 48 0.45 9.92 13.99
C ASP A 48 0.27 9.92 12.46
N ILE A 49 1.01 10.78 11.76
CA ILE A 49 0.97 10.85 10.29
C ILE A 49 1.58 9.58 9.68
N LYS A 50 2.68 9.09 10.25
CA LYS A 50 3.35 7.86 9.78
C LYS A 50 2.43 6.65 9.96
N VAL A 51 1.73 6.55 11.09
CA VAL A 51 0.72 5.52 11.35
C VAL A 51 -0.42 5.60 10.33
N GLN A 52 -0.96 6.79 10.06
CA GLN A 52 -2.00 6.96 9.04
C GLN A 52 -1.52 6.53 7.65
N GLY A 53 -0.28 6.85 7.28
CA GLY A 53 0.33 6.41 6.03
C GLY A 53 0.44 4.89 5.94
N ILE A 54 0.87 4.23 7.02
CA ILE A 54 0.97 2.76 7.12
C ILE A 54 -0.41 2.12 6.95
N ILE A 55 -1.43 2.65 7.63
CA ILE A 55 -2.80 2.14 7.54
C ILE A 55 -3.32 2.29 6.11
N ALA A 56 -3.23 3.49 5.52
CA ALA A 56 -3.76 3.75 4.19
C ALA A 56 -3.09 2.90 3.11
N LEU A 57 -1.76 2.79 3.16
CA LEU A 57 -1.00 1.96 2.22
C LEU A 57 -1.22 0.46 2.46
N GLY A 58 -1.31 0.04 3.73
CA GLY A 58 -1.64 -1.31 4.13
C GLY A 58 -3.04 -1.73 3.65
N THR A 59 -4.03 -0.85 3.76
CA THR A 59 -5.40 -1.06 3.23
C THR A 59 -5.38 -1.20 1.72
N TYR A 60 -4.68 -0.31 1.02
CA TYR A 60 -4.51 -0.41 -0.44
C TYR A 60 -3.88 -1.74 -0.86
N PHE A 61 -2.76 -2.14 -0.26
CA PHE A 61 -2.10 -3.41 -0.54
C PHE A 61 -2.98 -4.62 -0.19
N SER A 62 -3.72 -4.55 0.92
CA SER A 62 -4.64 -5.63 1.35
C SER A 62 -5.78 -5.80 0.34
N TYR A 63 -6.33 -4.71 -0.17
CA TYR A 63 -7.38 -4.78 -1.18
C TYR A 63 -6.85 -5.33 -2.52
N VAL A 64 -5.65 -4.95 -2.94
CA VAL A 64 -5.02 -5.55 -4.12
C VAL A 64 -4.83 -7.07 -3.93
N ALA A 65 -4.35 -7.51 -2.76
CA ALA A 65 -4.21 -8.93 -2.45
C ALA A 65 -5.57 -9.66 -2.49
N TYR A 66 -6.61 -9.05 -1.93
CA TYR A 66 -7.99 -9.55 -2.00
C TYR A 66 -8.45 -9.72 -3.46
N THR A 67 -8.26 -8.72 -4.34
CA THR A 67 -8.70 -8.84 -5.74
C THR A 67 -8.02 -9.99 -6.47
N SER A 68 -6.72 -10.21 -6.24
CA SER A 68 -5.98 -11.36 -6.79
C SER A 68 -6.43 -12.71 -6.20
N MET A 69 -6.92 -12.74 -4.95
CA MET A 69 -7.49 -13.95 -4.36
C MET A 69 -8.89 -14.22 -4.89
N ALA A 70 -9.73 -13.19 -4.98
CA ALA A 70 -11.07 -13.27 -5.55
C ALA A 70 -11.04 -13.75 -7.01
N GLU A 71 -10.13 -13.22 -7.83
CA GLU A 71 -9.96 -13.68 -9.22
C GLU A 71 -9.61 -15.17 -9.29
N ARG A 72 -8.68 -15.63 -8.45
CA ARG A 72 -8.27 -17.05 -8.40
C ARG A 72 -9.37 -17.97 -7.90
N ALA A 73 -10.17 -17.53 -6.92
CA ALA A 73 -11.21 -18.34 -6.30
C ALA A 73 -12.52 -18.37 -7.11
N LEU A 74 -12.90 -17.24 -7.71
CA LEU A 74 -14.19 -17.05 -8.37
C LEU A 74 -14.10 -16.99 -9.89
N GLY A 75 -12.89 -16.91 -10.46
CA GLY A 75 -12.65 -16.71 -11.89
C GLY A 75 -13.01 -15.30 -12.37
N ALA A 76 -13.34 -14.38 -11.46
CA ALA A 76 -13.68 -13.00 -11.76
C ALA A 76 -13.37 -12.09 -10.57
N VAL A 77 -13.04 -10.84 -10.88
CA VAL A 77 -12.87 -9.77 -9.89
C VAL A 77 -14.22 -9.04 -9.74
N PRO A 78 -14.63 -8.61 -8.52
CA PRO A 78 -15.84 -7.81 -8.35
C PRO A 78 -15.81 -6.56 -9.24
N ALA A 79 -16.93 -6.24 -9.90
CA ALA A 79 -16.99 -5.18 -10.91
C ALA A 79 -16.56 -3.79 -10.41
N THR A 80 -16.69 -3.52 -9.12
CA THR A 80 -16.31 -2.25 -8.48
C THR A 80 -14.85 -2.21 -8.02
N SER A 81 -14.11 -3.31 -8.14
CA SER A 81 -12.76 -3.42 -7.57
C SER A 81 -11.78 -2.45 -8.21
N GLU A 82 -11.88 -2.19 -9.51
CA GLU A 82 -11.00 -1.22 -10.16
C GLU A 82 -11.20 0.20 -9.60
N LEU A 83 -12.45 0.61 -9.39
CA LEU A 83 -12.78 1.89 -8.78
C LEU A 83 -12.26 1.97 -7.34
N ARG A 84 -12.43 0.88 -6.57
CA ARG A 84 -11.99 0.80 -5.19
C ARG A 84 -10.46 0.82 -5.05
N VAL A 85 -9.75 0.10 -5.93
CA VAL A 85 -8.28 0.15 -6.04
C VAL A 85 -7.82 1.58 -6.30
N LYS A 86 -8.44 2.29 -7.25
CA LYS A 86 -8.11 3.68 -7.59
C LYS A 86 -8.37 4.63 -6.42
N GLU A 87 -9.48 4.48 -5.73
CA GLU A 87 -9.85 5.27 -4.55
C GLU A 87 -8.84 5.08 -3.41
N LEU A 88 -8.58 3.84 -3.02
CA LEU A 88 -7.64 3.52 -1.94
C LEU A 88 -6.21 3.98 -2.28
N LYS A 89 -5.79 3.83 -3.54
CA LYS A 89 -4.51 4.36 -4.03
C LYS A 89 -4.42 5.88 -3.85
N LYS A 90 -5.49 6.61 -4.20
CA LYS A 90 -5.55 8.06 -4.07
C LYS A 90 -5.51 8.51 -2.60
N ILE A 91 -6.21 7.81 -1.72
CA ILE A 91 -6.19 8.09 -0.27
C ILE A 91 -4.77 7.87 0.28
N ALA A 92 -4.16 6.72 -0.03
CA ALA A 92 -2.79 6.41 0.39
C ALA A 92 -1.81 7.46 -0.12
N HIS A 93 -1.91 7.86 -1.39
CA HIS A 93 -1.08 8.93 -1.96
C HIS A 93 -1.24 10.22 -1.17
N MET A 94 -2.47 10.70 -0.99
CA MET A 94 -2.75 11.97 -0.32
C MET A 94 -2.17 12.05 1.10
N ILE A 95 -2.13 10.93 1.82
CA ILE A 95 -1.55 10.88 3.17
C ILE A 95 -0.02 10.82 3.08
N ILE A 96 0.51 9.92 2.26
CA ILE A 96 1.95 9.68 2.15
C ILE A 96 2.70 10.88 1.56
N SER A 97 2.09 11.61 0.61
CA SER A 97 2.72 12.77 -0.03
C SER A 97 3.01 13.92 0.93
N GLN A 98 2.46 13.90 2.14
CA GLN A 98 2.78 14.86 3.19
C GLN A 98 4.19 14.70 3.74
N PHE A 99 4.80 13.51 3.61
CA PHE A 99 6.09 13.19 4.22
C PHE A 99 7.02 12.32 3.37
N ALA A 100 6.56 11.77 2.25
CA ALA A 100 7.39 11.05 1.30
C ALA A 100 7.17 11.56 -0.14
N PRO A 101 8.24 11.70 -0.95
CA PRO A 101 8.13 12.12 -2.33
C PRO A 101 7.60 10.97 -3.19
N VAL A 102 6.28 10.85 -3.29
CA VAL A 102 5.58 9.86 -4.11
C VAL A 102 5.06 10.46 -5.41
N ASP A 103 5.05 9.67 -6.48
CA ASP A 103 4.36 10.03 -7.73
C ASP A 103 2.90 9.55 -7.74
N GLU A 104 2.16 9.86 -8.82
CA GLU A 104 0.76 9.41 -8.99
C GLU A 104 0.61 7.89 -8.97
N GLU A 105 1.69 7.15 -9.26
CA GLU A 105 1.71 5.71 -9.22
C GLU A 105 2.04 5.11 -7.85
N LEU A 106 2.28 5.95 -6.81
CA LEU A 106 2.87 5.55 -5.53
C LEU A 106 4.29 4.96 -5.68
N ARG A 107 5.02 5.35 -6.72
CA ARG A 107 6.46 5.11 -6.76
C ARG A 107 7.12 6.16 -5.89
N PHE A 108 8.01 5.67 -5.06
CA PHE A 108 8.83 6.49 -4.20
C PHE A 108 9.98 7.03 -5.04
N LYS A 109 10.09 8.36 -5.17
CA LYS A 109 11.23 8.97 -5.86
C LYS A 109 12.50 8.52 -5.15
N GLU A 110 13.47 8.05 -5.93
CA GLU A 110 14.77 7.58 -5.46
C GLU A 110 15.24 8.44 -4.29
N VAL A 111 15.32 7.83 -3.10
CA VAL A 111 16.40 8.18 -2.20
C VAL A 111 17.66 7.97 -3.03
N GLU A 112 18.51 8.98 -3.17
CA GLU A 112 19.82 8.87 -3.82
C GLU A 112 20.61 7.72 -3.16
N LEU A 113 20.35 6.49 -3.59
CA LEU A 113 21.05 5.29 -3.18
C LEU A 113 22.31 5.21 -4.02
N GLN A 114 23.20 6.20 -3.84
CA GLN A 114 24.60 6.03 -4.17
C GLN A 114 25.15 4.92 -3.29
N GLY A 115 25.14 3.68 -3.80
CA GLY A 115 25.79 2.56 -3.12
C GLY A 115 25.44 1.19 -3.66
N TRP A 116 24.33 1.03 -4.37
CA TRP A 116 23.95 -0.27 -4.94
C TRP A 116 23.63 -0.06 -6.41
N GLY A 117 24.64 -0.33 -7.25
CA GLY A 117 24.64 -0.09 -8.69
C GLY A 117 23.50 -0.79 -9.43
N VAL A 118 22.34 -0.16 -9.43
CA VAL A 118 21.26 -0.41 -10.38
C VAL A 118 21.15 0.86 -11.19
N GLU A 119 21.81 0.88 -12.36
CA GLU A 119 21.56 1.90 -13.36
C GLU A 119 20.09 1.80 -13.79
N LEU A 120 19.24 2.73 -13.36
CA LEU A 120 18.00 3.02 -14.06
C LEU A 120 18.38 3.63 -15.42
N ARG A 121 18.53 2.77 -16.43
CA ARG A 121 18.54 3.24 -17.82
C ARG A 121 17.13 3.73 -18.16
N GLU A 122 16.95 5.04 -18.07
CA GLU A 122 15.93 5.74 -18.83
C GLU A 122 16.14 5.44 -20.33
N SER A 123 15.28 4.60 -20.88
CA SER A 123 15.09 4.51 -22.33
C SER A 123 13.88 5.36 -22.69
N VAL A 124 14.17 6.65 -22.85
CA VAL A 124 13.48 7.63 -23.68
C VAL A 124 12.69 6.95 -24.82
N LEU A 125 11.37 6.99 -24.73
CA LEU A 125 10.51 6.94 -25.92
C LEU A 125 10.43 8.37 -26.45
N SER A 126 11.28 8.68 -27.43
CA SER A 126 11.06 9.80 -28.34
C SER A 126 10.44 9.24 -29.62
N GLU A 127 9.21 9.72 -29.88
CA GLU A 127 8.48 9.87 -31.16
C GLU A 127 8.57 8.77 -32.23
#